data_AF-A0A378CCE7-F1
#
_entry.id   AF-A0A378CCE7-F1
#
_cell.length_a   1.000
_cell.length_b   1.000
_cell.length_c   1.000
_cell.angle_alpha   90.00
_cell.angle_beta   90.00
_cell.angle_gamma   90.00
#
_symmetry.space_group_name_H-M   'P 1'
#
loop_
_entity.id
_entity.type
_entity.pdbx_description
1 polymer ?
#
loop_
_entity_poly.entity_id
_entity_poly.type
_entity_poly.pdbx_seq_one_letter_code
_entity_poly.pdbx_strand_id
1 'polypeptide(L)'
;MLVTTLTKRMAEDLTEYLEEHGERVRYLHSDIDTVERMEIIRDLRLGEFDVLVGINLLREGLDMPEVSLVAILDADKEGFLRSERSLIQTIGRAARNVNGKAILYGDKITPSMAKAIGETERRREKQQRYNEEHGIVPQGLNKKVVDILQLGQGLAKNKAKGRGKAKAVEPAGLSAVDMTPKALQQKIHELEGQMMQHAQNLEFEEAAQIRDQLHQLRELFIAAS
;
A
#
# COMPACT_ATOMS: atom_id res chain seq x y z
N MET A 1 10.45 9.39 -7.10
CA MET A 1 9.80 10.06 -8.25
C MET A 1 8.73 9.13 -8.83
N LEU A 2 7.62 9.69 -9.32
CA LEU A 2 6.63 8.95 -10.10
C LEU A 2 6.63 9.45 -11.55
N VAL A 3 6.55 8.54 -12.51
CA VAL A 3 6.44 8.87 -13.94
C VAL A 3 5.21 8.19 -14.52
N THR A 4 4.37 8.95 -15.22
CA THR A 4 3.23 8.41 -15.97
C THR A 4 3.44 8.48 -17.47
N THR A 5 3.25 7.34 -18.15
CA THR A 5 3.31 7.22 -19.61
C THR A 5 1.90 6.96 -20.18
N LEU A 6 1.78 6.79 -21.50
CA LEU A 6 0.50 6.46 -22.15
C LEU A 6 0.37 4.98 -22.53
N THR A 7 1.47 4.30 -22.80
CA THR A 7 1.47 2.93 -23.32
C THR A 7 2.39 2.04 -22.49
N LYS A 8 2.11 0.73 -22.52
CA LYS A 8 2.93 -0.29 -21.87
C LYS A 8 4.36 -0.27 -22.42
N ARG A 9 4.51 -0.27 -23.74
CA ARG A 9 5.80 -0.22 -24.41
C ARG A 9 6.63 0.99 -23.97
N MET A 10 6.06 2.20 -23.93
CA MET A 10 6.80 3.38 -23.46
C MET A 10 7.22 3.28 -22.00
N ALA A 11 6.42 2.62 -21.16
CA ALA A 11 6.79 2.41 -19.76
C ALA A 11 7.95 1.41 -19.62
N GLU A 12 7.92 0.34 -20.43
CA GLU A 12 8.99 -0.66 -20.50
C GLU A 12 10.28 -0.04 -21.03
N ASP A 13 10.23 0.61 -22.20
CA ASP A 13 11.38 1.28 -22.84
C ASP A 13 12.00 2.34 -21.90
N LEU A 14 11.17 3.13 -21.19
CA LEU A 14 11.66 4.13 -20.24
C LEU A 14 12.29 3.50 -19.00
N THR A 15 11.73 2.38 -18.52
CA THR A 15 12.28 1.67 -17.37
C THR A 15 13.65 1.11 -17.72
N GLU A 16 13.77 0.41 -18.86
CA GLU A 16 15.04 -0.10 -19.37
C GLU A 16 16.07 1.01 -19.55
N TYR A 17 15.69 2.12 -20.20
CA TYR A 17 16.57 3.28 -20.35
C TYR A 17 17.09 3.81 -19.01
N LEU A 18 16.22 3.95 -18.00
CA LEU A 18 16.62 4.44 -16.69
C LEU A 18 17.52 3.44 -15.96
N GLU A 19 17.26 2.13 -16.05
CA GLU A 19 18.11 1.08 -15.49
C GLU A 19 19.51 1.10 -16.13
N GLU A 20 19.61 1.21 -17.46
CA GLU A 20 20.87 1.31 -18.20
C GLU A 20 21.71 2.53 -17.79
N HIS A 21 21.05 3.61 -17.39
CA HIS A 21 21.69 4.84 -16.91
C HIS A 21 21.97 4.82 -15.40
N GLY A 22 21.75 3.69 -14.73
CA GLY A 22 22.09 3.48 -13.32
C GLY A 22 21.04 3.98 -12.32
N GLU A 23 19.84 4.33 -12.78
CA GLU A 23 18.75 4.73 -11.90
C GLU A 23 18.03 3.51 -11.32
N ARG A 24 17.69 3.55 -10.03
CA ARG A 24 16.91 2.50 -9.37
C ARG A 24 15.44 2.70 -9.69
N VAL A 25 14.93 1.98 -10.68
CA VAL A 25 13.56 2.14 -11.20
C VAL A 25 12.79 0.83 -11.15
N ARG A 26 11.46 0.93 -11.03
CA ARG A 26 10.53 -0.20 -11.22
C ARG A 26 9.36 0.21 -12.09
N TYR A 27 8.85 -0.74 -12.87
CA TYR A 27 7.63 -0.59 -13.66
C TYR A 27 6.42 -1.17 -12.93
N LEU A 28 5.34 -0.40 -12.86
CA LEU A 28 4.04 -0.81 -12.33
C LEU A 28 3.04 -1.05 -13.48
N HIS A 29 2.85 -2.30 -13.90
CA HIS A 29 1.86 -2.66 -14.91
C HIS A 29 0.46 -2.92 -14.30
N SER A 30 -0.54 -3.07 -15.18
CA SER A 30 -1.93 -3.33 -14.80
C SER A 30 -2.16 -4.73 -14.25
N ASP A 31 -1.33 -5.67 -14.66
CA ASP A 31 -1.56 -7.12 -14.49
C ASP A 31 -0.90 -7.69 -13.22
N ILE A 32 -0.16 -6.86 -12.46
CA ILE A 32 0.35 -7.25 -11.13
C ILE A 32 -0.82 -7.45 -10.16
N ASP A 33 -0.67 -8.44 -9.29
CA ASP A 33 -1.65 -8.68 -8.24
C ASP A 33 -1.59 -7.60 -7.15
N THR A 34 -2.56 -7.64 -6.24
CA THR A 34 -2.66 -6.64 -5.15
C THR A 34 -1.51 -6.75 -4.15
N VAL A 35 -0.98 -7.94 -3.92
CA VAL A 35 0.10 -8.17 -2.94
C VAL A 35 1.41 -7.63 -3.49
N GLU A 36 1.77 -8.01 -4.72
CA GLU A 36 2.95 -7.53 -5.44
C GLU A 36 2.92 -6.01 -5.60
N ARG A 37 1.76 -5.43 -5.94
CA ARG A 37 1.58 -3.97 -5.98
C ARG A 37 1.91 -3.30 -4.65
N MET A 38 1.47 -3.89 -3.53
CA MET A 38 1.72 -3.35 -2.21
C MET A 38 3.19 -3.46 -1.82
N GLU A 39 3.86 -4.54 -2.21
CA GLU A 39 5.30 -4.74 -2.02
C GLU A 39 6.11 -3.69 -2.79
N ILE A 40 5.83 -3.49 -4.08
CA ILE A 40 6.49 -2.45 -4.89
C ILE A 40 6.29 -1.06 -4.27
N ILE A 41 5.09 -0.74 -3.80
CA ILE A 41 4.80 0.53 -3.13
C ILE A 41 5.60 0.66 -1.83
N ARG A 42 5.68 -0.41 -1.02
CA ARG A 42 6.45 -0.43 0.22
C ARG A 42 7.94 -0.20 -0.05
N ASP A 43 8.49 -0.88 -1.04
CA ASP A 43 9.90 -0.81 -1.40
C ASP A 43 10.28 0.59 -1.91
N LEU A 44 9.40 1.25 -2.67
CA LEU A 44 9.56 2.67 -3.02
C LEU A 44 9.63 3.56 -1.77
N ARG A 45 8.76 3.30 -0.77
CA ARG A 45 8.74 4.09 0.47
C ARG A 45 9.94 3.82 1.38
N LEU A 46 10.51 2.62 1.32
CA LEU A 46 11.74 2.25 2.01
C LEU A 46 12.99 2.78 1.28
N GLY A 47 12.85 3.22 0.03
CA GLY A 47 13.96 3.73 -0.77
C GLY A 47 14.83 2.62 -1.36
N GLU A 48 14.29 1.40 -1.52
CA GLU A 48 14.93 0.31 -2.26
C GLU A 48 15.13 0.71 -3.73
N PHE A 49 14.21 1.52 -4.26
CA PHE A 49 14.32 2.17 -5.55
C PHE A 49 13.74 3.60 -5.50
N ASP A 50 14.12 4.43 -6.47
CA ASP A 50 13.85 5.87 -6.46
C ASP A 50 12.77 6.29 -7.46
N VAL A 51 12.53 5.49 -8.51
CA VAL A 51 11.63 5.84 -9.61
C VAL A 51 10.58 4.76 -9.84
N LEU A 52 9.30 5.15 -9.88
CA LEU A 52 8.22 4.26 -10.29
C LEU A 52 7.61 4.77 -11.60
N VAL A 53 7.70 3.95 -12.64
CA VAL A 53 7.09 4.21 -13.94
C VAL A 53 5.77 3.45 -14.03
N GLY A 54 4.73 4.07 -14.59
CA GLY A 54 3.46 3.38 -14.83
C GLY A 54 2.57 4.12 -15.81
N ILE A 55 1.48 3.49 -16.24
CA ILE A 55 0.50 4.14 -17.13
C ILE A 55 -0.56 4.87 -16.30
N ASN A 56 -1.16 4.12 -15.38
CA ASN A 56 -2.20 4.62 -14.49
C ASN A 56 -1.83 4.35 -13.04
N LEU A 57 -1.16 5.33 -12.43
CA LEU A 57 -0.83 5.33 -11.00
C LEU A 57 -2.01 5.81 -10.13
N LEU A 58 -3.25 5.85 -10.66
CA LEU A 58 -4.40 6.47 -9.99
C LEU A 58 -5.21 5.53 -9.09
N ARG A 59 -4.77 4.29 -8.85
CA ARG A 59 -5.52 3.41 -7.93
C ARG A 59 -5.35 3.86 -6.47
N GLU A 60 -6.45 3.72 -5.72
CA GLU A 60 -6.50 3.95 -4.28
C GLU A 60 -5.36 3.17 -3.62
N GLY A 61 -4.51 3.84 -2.83
CA GLY A 61 -3.35 3.20 -2.17
C GLY A 61 -2.00 3.90 -2.39
N LEU A 62 -1.83 4.75 -3.40
CA LEU A 62 -0.61 5.57 -3.54
C LEU A 62 -0.67 6.82 -2.65
N ASP A 63 -0.46 6.61 -1.35
CA ASP A 63 -0.18 7.66 -0.38
C ASP A 63 1.29 7.61 0.06
N MET A 64 2.11 8.43 -0.59
CA MET A 64 3.56 8.44 -0.40
C MET A 64 4.07 9.86 -0.17
N PRO A 65 4.22 10.29 1.09
CA PRO A 65 4.85 11.56 1.43
C PRO A 65 6.29 11.70 0.89
N GLU A 66 6.93 10.59 0.58
CA GLU A 66 8.31 10.51 0.05
C GLU A 66 8.40 10.99 -1.41
N VAL A 67 7.28 11.01 -2.15
CA VAL A 67 7.25 11.44 -3.55
C VAL A 67 7.25 12.97 -3.66
N SER A 68 8.40 13.53 -4.04
CA SER A 68 8.56 14.97 -4.30
C SER A 68 8.31 15.37 -5.76
N LEU A 69 8.40 14.43 -6.71
CA LEU A 69 8.27 14.72 -8.14
C LEU A 69 7.34 13.73 -8.84
N VAL A 70 6.41 14.28 -9.62
CA VAL A 70 5.55 13.57 -10.56
C VAL A 70 5.80 14.09 -11.97
N ALA A 71 6.28 13.23 -12.87
CA ALA A 71 6.44 13.53 -14.29
C ALA A 71 5.30 12.89 -15.09
N ILE A 72 4.65 13.67 -15.96
CA ILE A 72 3.58 13.21 -16.85
C ILE A 72 4.09 13.35 -18.27
N LEU A 73 4.43 12.23 -18.91
CA LEU A 73 4.83 12.20 -20.31
C LEU A 73 3.59 12.30 -21.21
N ASP A 74 3.75 12.93 -22.37
CA ASP A 74 2.69 13.13 -23.36
C ASP A 74 1.43 13.75 -22.74
N ALA A 75 1.61 14.78 -21.92
CA ALA A 75 0.54 15.48 -21.23
C ALA A 75 -0.42 16.19 -22.20
N ASP A 76 0.03 16.50 -23.42
CA ASP A 76 -0.74 17.14 -24.48
C ASP A 76 -1.59 16.17 -25.31
N LYS A 77 -1.43 14.86 -25.12
CA LYS A 77 -2.22 13.84 -25.84
C LYS A 77 -3.53 13.59 -25.08
N GLU A 78 -4.59 14.25 -25.52
CA GLU A 78 -5.89 14.12 -24.89
C GLU A 78 -6.44 12.70 -24.93
N GLY A 79 -7.28 12.38 -23.94
CA GLY A 79 -7.82 11.03 -23.73
C GLY A 79 -8.12 10.80 -22.25
N PHE A 80 -8.52 9.58 -21.91
CA PHE A 80 -8.91 9.25 -20.53
C PHE A 80 -7.80 9.57 -19.50
N LEU A 81 -6.56 9.18 -19.80
CA LEU A 81 -5.40 9.33 -18.91
C LEU A 81 -4.88 10.78 -18.80
N ARG A 82 -5.30 11.67 -19.70
CA ARG A 82 -4.88 13.08 -19.76
C ARG A 82 -6.07 14.05 -19.72
N SER A 83 -7.23 13.55 -19.32
CA SER A 83 -8.38 14.39 -19.01
C SER A 83 -8.06 15.31 -17.82
N GLU A 84 -8.78 16.43 -17.73
CA GLU A 84 -8.70 17.35 -16.59
C GLU A 84 -8.68 16.62 -15.24
N ARG A 85 -9.62 15.68 -15.03
CA ARG A 85 -9.72 14.89 -13.79
C ARG A 85 -8.47 14.04 -13.54
N SER A 86 -8.01 13.31 -14.56
CA SER A 86 -6.84 12.44 -14.45
C SER A 86 -5.56 13.22 -14.18
N LEU A 87 -5.39 14.38 -14.82
CA LEU A 87 -4.25 15.28 -14.59
C LEU A 87 -4.25 15.81 -13.15
N ILE A 88 -5.39 16.33 -12.67
CA ILE A 88 -5.52 16.81 -11.28
C ILE A 88 -5.18 15.70 -10.27
N GLN A 89 -5.69 14.48 -10.48
CA GLN A 89 -5.41 13.37 -9.58
C GLN A 89 -3.94 12.92 -9.62
N THR A 90 -3.29 13.01 -10.78
CA THR A 90 -1.88 12.65 -10.95
C THR A 90 -0.98 13.71 -10.30
N ILE A 91 -1.26 15.00 -10.53
CA ILE A 91 -0.58 16.13 -9.86
C ILE A 91 -0.70 16.01 -8.34
N GLY A 92 -1.89 15.64 -7.86
CA GLY A 92 -2.17 15.46 -6.42
C GLY A 92 -1.28 14.42 -5.72
N ARG A 93 -0.58 13.54 -6.45
CA ARG A 93 0.38 12.59 -5.87
C ARG A 93 1.62 13.28 -5.30
N ALA A 94 2.01 14.42 -5.85
CA ALA A 94 3.11 15.22 -5.31
C ALA A 94 2.68 16.08 -4.10
N ALA A 95 1.37 16.31 -3.91
CA ALA A 95 0.86 17.28 -2.93
C ALA A 95 1.08 16.89 -1.46
N ARG A 96 1.59 15.69 -1.18
CA ARG A 96 1.90 15.21 0.18
C ARG A 96 3.33 15.50 0.61
N ASN A 97 4.17 15.96 -0.31
CA ASN A 97 5.54 16.36 -0.02
C ASN A 97 5.65 17.88 0.00
N VAL A 98 6.40 18.43 0.95
CA VAL A 98 6.63 19.89 1.05
C VAL A 98 7.30 20.47 -0.19
N ASN A 99 8.12 19.68 -0.87
CA ASN A 99 8.80 20.02 -2.12
C ASN A 99 8.08 19.42 -3.34
N GLY A 100 6.81 19.07 -3.20
CA GLY A 100 5.99 18.46 -4.23
C GLY A 100 5.95 19.29 -5.52
N LYS A 101 6.36 18.68 -6.63
CA LYS A 101 6.34 19.27 -7.97
C LYS A 101 5.74 18.29 -8.99
N ALA A 102 4.99 18.84 -9.93
CA ALA A 102 4.54 18.11 -11.11
C ALA A 102 5.17 18.74 -12.37
N ILE A 103 5.66 17.91 -13.29
CA ILE A 103 6.18 18.32 -14.60
C ILE A 103 5.34 17.64 -15.67
N LEU A 104 4.72 18.43 -16.54
CA LEU A 104 3.89 17.96 -17.65
C LEU A 104 4.68 18.18 -18.94
N TYR A 105 5.10 17.08 -19.58
CA TYR A 105 5.81 17.13 -20.86
C TYR A 105 4.80 17.08 -22.00
N GLY A 106 4.85 18.04 -22.90
CA GLY A 106 4.01 18.07 -24.09
C GLY A 106 4.33 19.28 -24.97
N ASP A 107 3.97 19.20 -26.24
CA ASP A 107 4.32 20.24 -27.22
C ASP A 107 3.45 21.50 -27.10
N LYS A 108 2.26 21.37 -26.52
CA LYS A 108 1.27 22.43 -26.36
C LYS A 108 0.46 22.29 -25.08
N ILE A 109 -0.09 23.39 -24.59
CA ILE A 109 -1.05 23.39 -23.47
C ILE A 109 -2.44 23.08 -24.03
N THR A 110 -3.00 21.92 -23.67
CA THR A 110 -4.38 21.56 -24.02
C THR A 110 -5.41 22.22 -23.09
N PRO A 111 -6.70 22.28 -23.46
CA PRO A 111 -7.75 22.74 -22.54
C PRO A 111 -7.79 21.96 -21.23
N SER A 112 -7.57 20.64 -21.30
CA SER A 112 -7.50 19.76 -20.13
C SER A 112 -6.32 20.12 -19.21
N MET A 113 -5.15 20.41 -19.77
CA MET A 113 -3.98 20.87 -19.01
C MET A 113 -4.21 22.24 -18.40
N ALA A 114 -4.72 23.21 -19.18
CA ALA A 114 -4.96 24.57 -18.72
C ALA A 114 -5.90 24.60 -17.50
N LYS A 115 -6.98 23.82 -17.54
CA LYS A 115 -7.91 23.68 -16.40
C LYS A 115 -7.25 23.02 -15.19
N ALA A 116 -6.52 21.93 -15.41
CA ALA A 116 -5.84 21.21 -14.31
C ALA A 116 -4.77 22.09 -13.62
N ILE A 117 -3.98 22.83 -14.41
CA ILE A 117 -2.99 23.79 -13.91
C ILE A 117 -3.69 24.92 -13.15
N GLY A 118 -4.71 25.55 -13.75
CA GLY A 118 -5.44 26.64 -13.12
C GLY A 118 -6.11 26.24 -11.79
N GLU A 119 -6.73 25.05 -11.72
CA GLU A 119 -7.30 24.55 -10.46
C GLU A 119 -6.22 24.23 -9.42
N THR A 120 -5.05 23.75 -9.84
CA THR A 120 -3.90 23.51 -8.95
C THR A 120 -3.39 24.82 -8.36
N GLU A 121 -3.17 25.83 -9.20
CA GLU A 121 -2.71 27.15 -8.78
C GLU A 121 -3.71 27.85 -7.87
N ARG A 122 -5.00 27.84 -8.23
CA ARG A 122 -6.08 28.41 -7.41
C ARG A 122 -6.13 27.80 -6.01
N ARG A 123 -5.98 26.47 -5.90
CA ARG A 123 -5.92 25.78 -4.60
C ARG A 123 -4.68 26.16 -3.81
N ARG A 124 -3.51 26.19 -4.47
CA ARG A 124 -2.24 26.54 -3.84
C ARG A 124 -2.24 27.96 -3.29
N GLU A 125 -2.74 28.92 -4.05
CA GLU A 125 -2.84 30.32 -3.63
C GLU A 125 -3.77 30.46 -2.41
N LYS A 126 -4.91 29.75 -2.39
CA LYS A 126 -5.80 29.74 -1.23
C LYS A 126 -5.14 29.15 0.01
N GLN A 127 -4.37 28.07 -0.17
CA GLN A 127 -3.62 27.43 0.92
C GLN A 127 -2.49 28.32 1.44
N GLN A 128 -1.76 29.00 0.55
CA GLN A 128 -0.69 29.93 0.93
C GLN A 128 -1.24 31.11 1.74
N ARG A 129 -2.31 31.76 1.26
CA ARG A 129 -2.97 32.84 2.01
C ARG A 129 -3.45 32.39 3.39
N TYR A 130 -4.12 31.23 3.45
CA TYR A 130 -4.55 30.67 4.72
C TYR A 130 -3.37 30.43 5.67
N ASN A 131 -2.26 29.88 5.16
CA ASN A 131 -1.06 29.63 5.95
C ASN A 131 -0.42 30.93 6.46
N GLU A 132 -0.33 31.96 5.61
CA GLU A 132 0.20 33.27 5.98
C GLU A 132 -0.64 33.94 7.06
N GLU A 133 -1.96 33.95 6.89
CA GLU A 133 -2.91 34.53 7.86
C GLU A 133 -2.86 33.83 9.24
N HIS A 134 -2.54 32.53 9.27
CA HIS A 134 -2.53 31.72 10.48
C HIS A 134 -1.12 31.38 11.00
N GLY A 135 -0.06 31.88 10.36
CA GLY A 135 1.33 31.56 10.72
C GLY A 135 1.70 30.09 10.59
N ILE A 136 1.07 29.35 9.67
CA ILE A 136 1.29 27.91 9.46
C ILE A 136 2.47 27.71 8.49
N VAL A 137 3.51 27.02 8.96
CA VAL A 137 4.61 26.56 8.09
C VAL A 137 4.28 25.15 7.59
N PRO A 138 4.27 24.89 6.26
CA PRO A 138 4.07 23.55 5.73
C PRO A 138 5.12 22.56 6.28
N GLN A 139 4.66 21.43 6.80
CA GLN A 139 5.52 20.38 7.35
C GLN A 139 5.32 19.07 6.57
N GLY A 140 6.40 18.29 6.46
CA GLY A 140 6.35 16.98 5.84
C GLY A 140 5.52 16.00 6.66
N LEU A 141 4.66 15.23 5.99
CA LEU A 141 3.91 14.16 6.64
C LEU A 141 4.84 12.98 6.90
N ASN A 142 5.20 12.72 8.16
CA ASN A 142 5.96 11.52 8.53
C ASN A 142 4.98 10.38 8.87
N LYS A 143 4.54 9.66 7.84
CA LYS A 143 3.64 8.50 7.99
C LYS A 143 4.49 7.23 8.07
N LYS A 144 4.31 6.41 9.10
CA LYS A 144 5.03 5.13 9.20
C LYS A 144 4.75 4.25 7.97
N VAL A 145 5.80 3.61 7.46
CA VAL A 145 5.65 2.53 6.49
C VAL A 145 5.07 1.35 7.26
N VAL A 146 3.82 1.00 6.99
CA VAL A 146 3.18 -0.15 7.63
C VAL A 146 3.74 -1.39 6.97
N ASP A 147 4.36 -2.25 7.77
CA ASP A 147 4.86 -3.52 7.27
C ASP A 147 3.68 -4.39 6.87
N ILE A 148 3.70 -4.96 5.66
CA ILE A 148 2.59 -5.77 5.14
C ILE A 148 2.35 -6.99 6.05
N LEU A 149 3.43 -7.50 6.66
CA LEU A 149 3.38 -8.54 7.71
C LEU A 149 2.65 -8.08 8.99
N GLN A 150 2.69 -6.78 9.31
CA GLN A 150 1.94 -6.20 10.42
C GLN A 150 0.47 -5.98 10.12
N LEU A 151 0.01 -5.98 8.86
CA LEU A 151 -1.44 -6.00 8.61
C LEU A 151 -2.07 -7.32 9.07
N GLY A 152 -1.34 -8.43 8.93
CA GLY A 152 -1.71 -9.73 9.50
C GLY A 152 -1.61 -9.77 11.03
N GLN A 153 -0.58 -9.14 11.62
CA GLN A 153 -0.34 -9.14 13.07
C GLN A 153 -1.06 -8.01 13.85
N GLY A 154 -1.50 -6.94 13.18
CA GLY A 154 -2.09 -5.73 13.79
C GLY A 154 -3.49 -5.99 14.39
N LEU A 155 -4.20 -6.99 13.86
CA LEU A 155 -5.40 -7.54 14.47
C LEU A 155 -5.11 -8.23 15.82
N ALA A 156 -3.88 -8.70 16.06
CA ALA A 156 -3.49 -9.34 17.31
C ALA A 156 -2.97 -8.35 18.38
N LYS A 157 -2.29 -7.26 17.98
CA LYS A 157 -1.62 -6.35 18.94
C LYS A 157 -2.53 -5.33 19.64
N ASN A 158 -3.70 -5.00 19.10
CA ASN A 158 -4.62 -4.06 19.76
C ASN A 158 -5.31 -4.61 21.02
N LYS A 159 -5.18 -5.91 21.35
CA LYS A 159 -5.68 -6.49 22.61
C LYS A 159 -4.70 -6.39 23.79
N ALA A 160 -3.46 -5.91 23.59
CA ALA A 160 -2.43 -5.99 24.63
C ALA A 160 -2.47 -4.86 25.68
N LYS A 161 -3.25 -3.78 25.49
CA LYS A 161 -3.23 -2.60 26.39
C LYS A 161 -4.34 -2.53 27.45
N GLY A 162 -5.06 -3.63 27.67
CA GLY A 162 -6.13 -3.72 28.67
C GLY A 162 -6.02 -4.94 29.58
N ARG A 163 -4.85 -5.25 30.15
CA ARG A 163 -4.71 -6.34 31.13
C ARG A 163 -4.78 -5.79 32.56
N GLY A 164 -6.02 -5.58 33.02
CA GLY A 164 -6.34 -5.69 34.44
C GLY A 164 -6.15 -7.14 34.88
N LYS A 165 -5.57 -7.32 36.08
CA LYS A 165 -5.30 -8.61 36.72
C LYS A 165 -6.53 -9.53 36.69
N ALA A 166 -6.40 -10.71 36.08
CA ALA A 166 -7.27 -11.84 36.39
C ALA A 166 -6.51 -13.17 36.24
N LYS A 167 -6.60 -13.93 37.32
CA LYS A 167 -6.09 -15.27 37.67
C LYS A 167 -5.80 -16.23 36.52
N ALA A 168 -4.66 -16.91 36.68
CA ALA A 168 -4.39 -18.20 36.08
C ALA A 168 -5.50 -19.20 36.41
N VAL A 169 -6.07 -19.80 35.37
CA VAL A 169 -6.85 -21.03 35.46
C VAL A 169 -6.26 -21.92 34.38
N GLU A 170 -5.60 -22.99 34.80
CA GLU A 170 -5.27 -24.09 33.91
C GLU A 170 -6.56 -24.82 33.52
N PRO A 171 -6.67 -25.25 32.25
CA PRO A 171 -7.37 -26.48 31.94
C PRO A 171 -6.39 -27.49 31.35
N ALA A 172 -6.10 -28.49 32.17
CA ALA A 172 -6.19 -29.91 31.84
C ALA A 172 -5.91 -30.31 30.38
N GLY A 173 -4.74 -30.93 30.21
CA GLY A 173 -4.62 -32.21 29.52
C GLY A 173 -4.81 -32.20 28.01
N LEU A 174 -3.70 -32.09 27.28
CA LEU A 174 -3.41 -32.97 26.14
C LEU A 174 -1.89 -33.15 26.08
N SER A 175 -1.47 -34.35 26.46
CA SER A 175 -0.11 -34.83 26.36
C SER A 175 0.43 -34.68 24.95
N ALA A 176 1.59 -34.05 24.83
CA ALA A 176 2.52 -34.33 23.76
C ALA A 176 2.75 -35.84 23.68
N VAL A 177 3.06 -36.33 22.47
CA VAL A 177 3.48 -37.69 22.08
C VAL A 177 2.38 -38.44 21.29
N ASP A 178 2.68 -38.65 20.00
CA ASP A 178 2.04 -39.55 19.02
C ASP A 178 0.84 -39.07 18.19
N MET A 179 1.02 -38.02 17.38
CA MET A 179 0.17 -37.79 16.20
C MET A 179 1.02 -37.89 14.93
N THR A 180 0.69 -38.86 14.06
CA THR A 180 1.29 -38.93 12.71
C THR A 180 0.98 -37.65 11.94
N PRO A 181 1.85 -37.18 11.02
CA PRO A 181 1.63 -35.96 10.23
C PRO A 181 0.24 -35.91 9.57
N LYS A 182 -0.28 -37.07 9.17
CA LYS A 182 -1.61 -37.24 8.59
C LYS A 182 -2.76 -36.94 9.58
N ALA A 183 -2.63 -37.37 10.84
CA ALA A 183 -3.63 -37.10 11.88
C ALA A 183 -3.63 -35.61 12.29
N LEU A 184 -2.45 -34.99 12.29
CA LEU A 184 -2.31 -33.56 12.58
C LEU A 184 -2.93 -32.69 11.48
N GLN A 185 -2.72 -33.07 10.22
CA GLN A 185 -3.32 -32.40 9.07
C GLN A 185 -4.87 -32.52 9.06
N GLN A 186 -5.40 -33.69 9.41
CA GLN A 186 -6.86 -33.88 9.56
C GLN A 186 -7.43 -32.99 10.67
N LYS A 187 -6.73 -32.88 11.80
CA LYS A 187 -7.17 -32.04 12.92
C LYS A 187 -7.14 -30.55 12.58
N ILE A 188 -6.13 -30.11 11.82
CA ILE A 188 -6.05 -28.73 11.30
C ILE A 188 -7.25 -28.45 10.39
N HIS A 189 -7.60 -29.36 9.49
CA HIS A 189 -8.74 -29.16 8.58
C HIS A 189 -10.08 -29.10 9.31
N GLU A 190 -10.27 -29.94 10.33
CA GLU A 190 -11.49 -29.94 11.16
C GLU A 190 -11.65 -28.62 11.93
N LEU A 191 -10.55 -28.12 12.54
CA LEU A 191 -10.56 -26.86 13.29
C LEU A 191 -10.73 -25.64 12.38
N GLU A 192 -10.21 -25.66 11.15
CA GLU A 192 -10.47 -24.61 10.15
C GLU A 192 -11.96 -24.50 9.80
N GLY A 193 -12.63 -25.64 9.64
CA GLY A 193 -14.07 -25.69 9.40
C GLY A 193 -14.86 -25.09 10.57
N GLN A 194 -14.52 -25.47 11.80
CA GLN A 194 -15.16 -24.94 13.02
C GLN A 194 -14.91 -23.44 13.18
N MET A 195 -13.69 -22.96 12.94
CA MET A 195 -13.36 -21.53 12.98
C MET A 195 -14.20 -20.71 11.99
N MET A 196 -14.34 -21.21 10.76
CA MET A 196 -15.15 -20.55 9.72
C MET A 196 -16.64 -20.53 10.10
N GLN A 197 -17.13 -21.57 10.77
CA GLN A 197 -18.51 -21.65 11.22
C GLN A 197 -18.80 -20.65 12.35
N HIS A 198 -17.92 -20.55 13.35
CA HIS A 198 -18.02 -19.53 14.39
C HIS A 198 -17.91 -18.10 13.84
N ALA A 199 -17.06 -17.88 12.82
CA ALA A 199 -16.96 -16.58 12.15
C ALA A 199 -18.26 -16.21 11.39
N GLN A 200 -18.93 -17.18 10.76
CA GLN A 200 -20.23 -16.96 10.11
C GLN A 200 -21.34 -16.68 11.12
N ASN A 201 -21.28 -17.29 12.31
CA ASN A 201 -22.24 -17.08 13.39
C ASN A 201 -21.98 -15.80 14.22
N LEU A 202 -20.96 -15.00 13.85
CA LEU A 202 -20.52 -13.80 14.57
C LEU A 202 -19.99 -14.09 16.00
N GLU A 203 -19.62 -15.34 16.26
CA GLU A 203 -19.01 -15.85 17.49
C GLU A 203 -17.49 -15.65 17.44
N PHE A 204 -17.09 -14.36 17.46
CA PHE A 204 -15.71 -13.96 17.17
C PHE A 204 -14.70 -14.36 18.26
N GLU A 205 -15.16 -14.61 19.49
CA GLU A 205 -14.28 -15.03 20.58
C GLU A 205 -13.89 -16.51 20.45
N GLU A 206 -14.86 -17.35 20.13
CA GLU A 206 -14.71 -18.78 19.87
C GLU A 206 -13.87 -19.00 18.61
N ALA A 207 -14.15 -18.26 17.54
CA ALA A 207 -13.34 -18.29 16.31
C ALA A 207 -11.88 -17.89 16.58
N ALA A 208 -11.64 -16.93 17.47
CA ALA A 208 -10.28 -16.51 17.85
C ALA A 208 -9.54 -17.58 18.66
N GLN A 209 -10.23 -18.28 19.57
CA GLN A 209 -9.63 -19.39 20.33
C GLN A 209 -9.20 -20.54 19.41
N ILE A 210 -10.04 -20.91 18.46
CA ILE A 210 -9.73 -21.98 17.50
C ILE A 210 -8.57 -21.56 16.57
N ARG A 211 -8.52 -20.30 16.15
CA ARG A 211 -7.40 -19.76 15.37
C ARG A 211 -6.07 -19.88 16.11
N ASP A 212 -6.05 -19.55 17.40
CA ASP A 212 -4.83 -19.60 18.21
C ASP A 212 -4.37 -21.05 18.43
N GLN A 213 -5.31 -22.00 18.57
CA GLN A 213 -5.03 -23.44 18.59
C GLN A 213 -4.50 -23.96 17.24
N LEU A 214 -5.06 -23.48 16.12
CA LEU A 214 -4.59 -23.80 14.77
C LEU A 214 -3.14 -23.36 14.53
N HIS A 215 -2.77 -22.18 15.03
CA HIS A 215 -1.39 -21.70 14.95
C HIS A 215 -0.42 -22.63 15.68
N GLN A 216 -0.74 -23.05 16.90
CA GLN A 216 0.09 -23.97 17.67
C GLN A 216 0.22 -25.34 16.98
N LEU A 217 -0.86 -25.86 16.40
CA LEU A 217 -0.83 -27.13 15.69
C LEU A 217 -0.03 -27.04 14.38
N ARG A 218 -0.11 -25.93 13.64
CA ARG A 218 0.69 -25.73 12.43
C ARG A 218 2.18 -25.58 12.73
N GLU A 219 2.54 -24.90 13.82
CA GLU A 219 3.94 -24.83 14.27
C GLU A 219 4.48 -26.21 14.63
N LEU A 220 3.68 -27.03 15.33
CA LEU A 220 4.04 -28.41 15.63
C LEU A 220 4.13 -29.29 14.38
N PHE A 221 3.28 -29.07 13.36
CA PHE A 221 3.36 -29.77 12.07
C PHE A 221 4.68 -29.48 11.33
N ILE A 222 5.06 -28.20 11.29
CA ILE A 222 6.30 -27.75 10.63
C ILE A 222 7.53 -28.26 11.38
N ALA A 223 7.46 -28.34 12.71
CA ALA A 223 8.54 -28.90 13.52
C ALA A 223 8.66 -30.43 13.43
N ALA A 224 7.58 -31.13 13.03
CA ALA A 224 7.51 -32.59 12.93
C ALA A 224 7.60 -33.12 11.48
N SER A 225 7.66 -32.24 10.47
CA SER A 225 7.87 -32.57 9.05
C SER A 225 9.32 -32.40 8.66
#